data_AF-A0A1I3ZFP9-F1
#
_entry.id   AF-A0A1I3ZFP9-F1
#
_cell.length_a   1.000
_cell.length_b   1.000
_cell.length_c   1.000
_cell.angle_alpha   90.00
_cell.angle_beta   90.00
_cell.angle_gamma   90.00
#
_symmetry.space_group_name_H-M   'P 1'
#
loop_
_entity.id
_entity.type
_entity.pdbx_description
1 polymer ?
#
loop_
_entity_poly.entity_id
_entity_poly.type
_entity_poly.pdbx_seq_one_letter_code
_entity_poly.pdbx_strand_id
1 'polypeptide(L)'
;MPVLLAHRRLAGGGDLQVLEWLAPVPQDEGNAFQQALAERRPDLADLAATLDEVHARARRELPWCGPLDRNPTNVMRAPDGRLVLLDPFYADGPDLYATAGTDPDRLVASIPEPERRFMLDIPLAASGPWDPVAREALRRGIAAADARRASPPPAATVRP
;
A
#
# COMPACT_ATOMS: atom_id res chain seq x y z
N MET A 1 12.10 12.69 10.01
CA MET A 1 10.86 11.88 10.15
C MET A 1 9.78 12.74 10.76
N PRO A 2 8.50 12.55 10.40
CA PRO A 2 7.40 13.23 11.07
C PRO A 2 7.24 12.72 12.51
N VAL A 3 6.78 13.57 13.43
CA VAL A 3 6.32 13.13 14.75
C VAL A 3 4.94 12.47 14.60
N LEU A 4 4.83 11.21 15.04
CA LEU A 4 3.56 10.47 15.10
C LEU A 4 2.91 10.69 16.48
N LEU A 5 1.75 11.36 16.49
CA LEU A 5 1.01 11.71 17.70
C LEU A 5 0.02 10.61 18.11
N ALA A 6 -0.58 9.94 17.13
CA ALA A 6 -1.47 8.81 17.36
C ALA A 6 -1.49 7.86 16.17
N HIS A 7 -1.73 6.58 16.46
CA HIS A 7 -1.91 5.54 15.45
C HIS A 7 -3.05 4.62 15.87
N ARG A 8 -3.90 4.26 14.89
CA ARG A 8 -4.99 3.32 15.09
C ARG A 8 -5.19 2.46 13.85
N ARG A 9 -5.17 1.13 14.04
CA ARG A 9 -5.63 0.19 13.01
C ARG A 9 -7.15 0.28 12.86
N LEU A 10 -7.60 0.31 11.61
CA LEU A 10 -9.00 0.33 11.22
C LEU A 10 -9.43 -1.05 10.74
N ALA A 11 -10.74 -1.28 10.71
CA ALA A 11 -11.29 -2.46 10.05
C ALA A 11 -10.98 -2.42 8.54
N GLY A 12 -10.80 -3.59 7.93
CA GLY A 12 -10.46 -3.68 6.51
C GLY A 12 -9.01 -3.34 6.18
N GLY A 13 -8.10 -3.47 7.16
CA GLY A 13 -6.66 -3.36 6.93
C GLY A 13 -6.11 -1.93 6.84
N GLY A 14 -6.94 -0.90 6.98
CA GLY A 14 -6.49 0.49 6.95
C GLY A 14 -5.82 0.96 8.25
N ASP A 15 -5.07 2.05 8.15
CA ASP A 15 -4.42 2.71 9.27
C ASP A 15 -4.77 4.20 9.31
N LEU A 16 -5.08 4.70 10.51
CA LEU A 16 -5.17 6.13 10.79
C LEU A 16 -3.93 6.57 11.56
N GLN A 17 -3.18 7.50 10.98
CA GLN A 17 -2.03 8.14 11.62
C GLN A 17 -2.31 9.63 11.78
N VAL A 18 -2.09 10.15 12.99
CA VAL A 18 -2.13 11.58 13.29
C VAL A 18 -0.69 12.02 13.48
N LEU A 19 -0.24 12.93 12.62
CA LEU A 19 1.13 13.45 12.62
C LEU A 19 1.18 14.87 13.19
N GLU A 20 2.39 15.38 13.40
CA GLU A 20 2.63 16.82 13.56
C GLU A 20 2.01 17.63 12.41
N TRP A 21 1.77 18.92 12.67
CA TRP A 21 1.27 19.81 11.64
C TRP A 21 2.34 20.07 10.59
N LEU A 22 2.01 19.80 9.32
CA LEU A 22 2.91 19.97 8.18
C LEU A 22 2.24 20.86 7.13
N ALA A 23 3.01 21.76 6.53
CA ALA A 23 2.57 22.62 5.44
C ALA A 23 3.09 22.10 4.09
N PRO A 24 2.30 22.16 3.00
CA PRO A 24 2.79 21.88 1.66
C PRO A 24 3.97 22.79 1.29
N VAL A 25 4.91 22.27 0.51
CA VAL A 25 5.99 23.06 -0.09
C VAL A 25 5.70 23.32 -1.58
N PRO A 26 6.31 24.36 -2.19
CA PRO A 26 6.33 24.50 -3.64
C PRO A 26 6.83 23.23 -4.34
N GLN A 27 6.23 22.91 -5.50
CA GLN A 27 6.50 21.64 -6.19
C GLN A 27 7.96 21.49 -6.63
N ASP A 28 8.59 22.58 -7.05
CA ASP A 28 10.02 22.64 -7.39
C ASP A 28 10.92 22.30 -6.20
N GLU A 29 10.56 22.74 -5.00
CA GLU A 29 11.26 22.36 -3.77
C GLU A 29 11.08 20.86 -3.45
N GLY A 30 9.86 20.34 -3.57
CA GLY A 30 9.60 18.91 -3.40
C GLY A 30 10.39 18.05 -4.40
N ASN A 31 10.47 18.49 -5.65
CA ASN A 31 11.29 17.84 -6.69
C ASN A 31 12.79 17.88 -6.34
N ALA A 32 13.30 19.03 -5.90
CA ALA A 32 14.69 19.18 -5.51
C ALA A 32 15.05 18.25 -4.33
N PHE A 33 14.15 18.11 -3.36
CA PHE A 33 14.33 17.16 -2.25
C PHE A 33 14.38 15.71 -2.75
N GLN A 34 13.44 15.31 -3.61
CA GLN A 34 13.41 13.94 -4.17
C GLN A 34 14.67 13.63 -4.99
N GLN A 35 15.16 14.61 -5.75
CA GLN A 35 16.42 14.49 -6.48
C GLN A 35 17.61 14.35 -5.52
N ALA A 36 17.71 15.20 -4.50
CA ALA A 36 18.76 15.12 -3.48
C ALA A 36 18.77 13.76 -2.75
N LEU A 37 17.58 13.22 -2.48
CA LEU A 37 17.42 11.91 -1.86
C LEU A 37 17.89 10.79 -2.80
N ALA A 38 17.51 10.84 -4.08
CA ALA A 38 17.93 9.87 -5.09
C ALA A 38 19.45 9.91 -5.33
N GLU A 39 20.06 11.09 -5.27
CA GLU A 39 21.50 11.31 -5.37
C GLU A 39 22.26 10.93 -4.08
N ARG A 40 21.53 10.55 -3.02
CA ARG A 40 22.09 10.24 -1.69
C ARG A 40 22.99 11.35 -1.17
N ARG A 41 22.52 12.60 -1.29
CA ARG A 41 23.27 13.73 -0.74
C ARG A 41 23.60 13.50 0.75
N PRO A 42 24.77 13.96 1.24
CA PRO A 42 25.22 13.65 2.60
C PRO A 42 24.21 14.00 3.70
N ASP A 43 23.46 15.09 3.54
CA ASP A 43 22.41 15.54 4.45
C ASP A 43 21.16 14.65 4.46
N LEU A 44 21.00 13.75 3.48
CA LEU A 44 19.90 12.80 3.35
C LEU A 44 20.35 11.33 3.35
N ALA A 45 21.64 11.05 3.57
CA ALA A 45 22.20 9.71 3.49
C ALA A 45 21.53 8.72 4.46
N ASP A 46 21.31 9.14 5.70
CA ASP A 46 20.66 8.31 6.73
C ASP A 46 19.20 8.00 6.38
N LEU A 47 18.49 8.99 5.81
CA LEU A 47 17.13 8.81 5.32
C LEU A 47 17.10 7.80 4.17
N ALA A 48 17.98 7.96 3.17
CA ALA A 48 18.08 7.04 2.05
C ALA A 48 18.36 5.60 2.52
N ALA A 49 19.30 5.42 3.46
CA ALA A 49 19.61 4.11 4.03
C ALA A 49 18.41 3.48 4.76
N THR A 50 17.67 4.28 5.54
CA THR A 50 16.47 3.82 6.25
C THR A 50 15.38 3.39 5.27
N LEU A 51 15.15 4.18 4.20
CA LEU A 51 14.18 3.84 3.17
C LEU A 51 14.54 2.54 2.44
N ASP A 52 15.82 2.37 2.10
CA ASP A 52 16.31 1.15 1.45
C ASP A 52 16.08 -0.08 2.34
N GLU A 53 16.39 0.01 3.63
CA GLU A 53 16.22 -1.10 4.58
C GLU A 53 14.74 -1.50 4.70
N VAL A 54 13.87 -0.52 4.94
CA VAL A 54 12.42 -0.75 5.09
C VAL A 54 11.84 -1.27 3.78
N HIS A 55 12.22 -0.70 2.63
CA HIS A 55 11.75 -1.15 1.32
C HIS A 55 12.20 -2.58 1.01
N ALA A 56 13.47 -2.89 1.27
CA ALA A 56 14.01 -4.23 1.05
C ALA A 56 13.28 -5.27 1.91
N ARG A 57 12.90 -4.91 3.15
CA ARG A 57 12.07 -5.76 4.00
C ARG A 57 10.66 -5.91 3.45
N ALA A 58 10.00 -4.79 3.11
CA ALA A 58 8.66 -4.79 2.55
C ALA A 58 8.57 -5.65 1.28
N ARG A 59 9.55 -5.59 0.39
CA ARG A 59 9.62 -6.43 -0.83
C ARG A 59 9.76 -7.92 -0.56
N ARG A 60 10.29 -8.32 0.60
CA ARG A 60 10.37 -9.74 1.00
C ARG A 60 9.09 -10.23 1.66
N GLU A 61 8.40 -9.35 2.37
CA GLU A 61 7.27 -9.71 3.24
C GLU A 61 5.91 -9.46 2.58
N LEU A 62 5.80 -8.48 1.69
CA LEU A 62 4.54 -8.03 1.10
C LEU A 62 4.46 -8.40 -0.40
N PRO A 63 3.46 -9.19 -0.83
CA PRO A 63 3.38 -9.71 -2.20
C PRO A 63 3.23 -8.64 -3.28
N TRP A 64 2.66 -7.49 -2.94
CA TRP A 64 2.43 -6.36 -3.84
C TRP A 64 3.13 -5.10 -3.33
N CYS A 65 4.37 -5.22 -2.83
CA CYS A 65 5.18 -4.05 -2.51
C CYS A 65 5.54 -3.29 -3.79
N GLY A 66 5.02 -2.06 -3.95
CA GLY A 66 5.39 -1.17 -5.04
C GLY A 66 6.82 -0.63 -4.89
N PRO A 67 7.33 0.14 -5.86
CA PRO A 67 8.57 0.89 -5.70
C PRO A 67 8.40 2.03 -4.68
N LEU A 68 9.48 2.76 -4.39
CA LEU A 68 9.39 3.97 -3.58
C LEU A 68 8.63 5.07 -4.35
N ASP A 69 7.67 5.72 -3.67
CA ASP A 69 6.98 6.87 -4.22
C ASP A 69 7.92 8.09 -4.28
N ARG A 70 7.96 8.72 -5.45
CA ARG A 70 8.75 9.92 -5.74
C ARG A 70 7.88 11.16 -5.92
N ASN A 71 6.60 11.07 -5.57
CA ASN A 71 5.68 12.18 -5.67
C ASN A 71 6.20 13.37 -4.83
N PRO A 72 6.47 14.54 -5.44
CA PRO A 72 6.95 15.71 -4.70
C PRO A 72 5.93 16.25 -3.70
N THR A 73 4.64 15.94 -3.85
CA THR A 73 3.61 16.38 -2.87
C THR A 73 3.74 15.68 -1.52
N ASN A 74 4.50 14.58 -1.45
CA ASN A 74 4.78 13.88 -0.22
C ASN A 74 5.90 14.56 0.60
N VAL A 75 6.55 15.59 0.04
CA VAL A 75 7.49 16.42 0.78
C VAL A 75 6.72 17.59 1.39
N MET A 76 6.81 17.75 2.70
CA MET A 76 6.13 18.81 3.44
C MET A 76 7.09 19.51 4.40
N ARG A 77 6.70 20.67 4.94
CA ARG A 77 7.50 21.47 5.87
C ARG A 77 6.89 21.48 7.27
N ALA A 78 7.71 21.17 8.26
CA ALA A 78 7.38 21.31 9.67
C ALA A 78 7.50 22.78 10.14
N PRO A 79 6.89 23.18 11.27
CA PRO A 79 6.94 24.56 11.76
C PRO A 79 8.35 25.07 12.07
N ASP A 80 9.30 24.17 12.34
CA ASP A 80 10.73 24.44 12.55
C ASP A 80 11.51 24.68 11.23
N GLY A 81 10.83 24.58 10.08
CA GLY A 81 11.40 24.77 8.74
C GLY A 81 11.95 23.50 8.10
N ARG A 82 12.04 22.38 8.82
CA ARG A 82 12.56 21.10 8.31
C ARG A 82 11.66 20.50 7.23
N LEU A 83 12.27 19.95 6.19
CA LEU A 83 11.57 19.14 5.19
C LEU A 83 11.33 17.71 5.71
N VAL A 84 10.14 17.20 5.44
CA VAL A 84 9.65 15.91 5.91
C VAL A 84 9.09 15.15 4.73
N LEU A 85 9.64 13.96 4.47
CA LEU A 85 9.08 13.00 3.52
C LEU A 85 7.98 12.19 4.19
N LEU A 86 6.82 12.13 3.53
CA LEU A 86 5.66 11.33 3.89
C LEU A 86 5.45 10.22 2.88
N ASP A 87 4.69 9.20 3.28
CA ASP A 87 4.14 8.15 2.41
C ASP A 87 5.06 7.64 1.26
N PRO A 88 6.32 7.25 1.53
CA PRO A 88 7.24 6.83 0.46
C PRO A 88 7.00 5.39 0.00
N PHE A 89 6.09 4.65 0.64
CA PHE A 89 5.82 3.23 0.37
C PHE A 89 4.37 3.05 -0.03
N TYR A 90 4.13 2.34 -1.13
CA TYR A 90 2.78 2.06 -1.58
C TYR A 90 2.67 0.62 -2.11
N ALA A 91 1.45 0.10 -2.16
CA ALA A 91 1.17 -1.18 -2.80
C ALA A 91 1.15 -1.02 -4.32
N ASP A 92 1.67 -2.01 -5.06
CA ASP A 92 1.45 -2.13 -6.50
C ASP A 92 -0.03 -2.42 -6.78
N GLY A 93 -0.83 -1.36 -6.77
CA GLY A 93 -2.27 -1.41 -7.01
C GLY A 93 -2.62 -2.08 -8.35
N PRO A 94 -2.00 -1.69 -9.48
CA PRO A 94 -2.23 -2.37 -10.75
C PRO A 94 -2.05 -3.89 -10.69
N ASP A 95 -0.93 -4.39 -10.18
CA ASP A 95 -0.70 -5.85 -10.09
C ASP A 95 -1.65 -6.52 -9.08
N LEU A 96 -1.94 -5.85 -7.95
CA LEU A 96 -2.89 -6.32 -6.95
C LEU A 96 -4.29 -6.51 -7.54
N TYR A 97 -4.83 -5.50 -8.24
CA TYR A 97 -6.17 -5.57 -8.84
C TYR A 97 -6.20 -6.49 -10.07
N ALA A 98 -5.13 -6.56 -10.86
CA ALA A 98 -5.01 -7.54 -11.94
C ALA A 98 -5.03 -8.97 -11.41
N THR A 99 -4.31 -9.24 -10.30
CA THR A 99 -4.33 -10.52 -9.61
C THR A 99 -5.72 -10.82 -9.07
N ALA A 100 -6.40 -9.85 -8.45
CA ALA A 100 -7.76 -10.03 -7.96
C ALA A 100 -8.75 -10.46 -9.06
N GLY A 101 -8.53 -10.02 -10.31
CA GLY A 101 -9.37 -10.38 -11.46
C GLY A 101 -8.99 -11.69 -12.13
N THR A 102 -7.72 -12.07 -12.14
CA THR A 102 -7.22 -13.23 -12.88
C THR A 102 -6.92 -14.45 -12.01
N ASP A 103 -6.49 -14.23 -10.77
CA ASP A 103 -6.14 -15.25 -9.77
C ASP A 103 -6.59 -14.80 -8.37
N PRO A 104 -7.91 -14.80 -8.10
CA PRO A 104 -8.45 -14.41 -6.80
C PRO A 104 -8.01 -15.36 -5.67
N ASP A 105 -7.66 -16.62 -5.97
CA ASP A 105 -7.17 -17.58 -4.97
C ASP A 105 -5.83 -17.15 -4.37
N ARG A 106 -4.90 -16.64 -5.20
CA ARG A 106 -3.65 -16.04 -4.71
C ARG A 106 -3.90 -14.81 -3.83
N LEU A 107 -4.87 -13.98 -4.18
CA LEU A 107 -5.23 -12.81 -3.37
C LEU A 107 -5.69 -13.23 -1.96
N VAL A 108 -6.73 -14.08 -1.88
CA VAL A 108 -7.31 -14.50 -0.60
C VAL A 108 -6.35 -15.35 0.24
N ALA A 109 -5.36 -15.97 -0.40
CA ALA A 109 -4.26 -16.65 0.29
C ALA A 109 -3.29 -15.71 0.97
N SER A 110 -3.09 -14.53 0.39
CA SER A 110 -2.04 -13.60 0.80
C SER A 110 -2.53 -12.52 1.76
N ILE A 111 -3.76 -12.05 1.62
CA ILE A 111 -4.35 -11.01 2.49
C ILE A 111 -5.57 -11.60 3.19
N PRO A 112 -5.63 -11.67 4.53
CA PRO A 112 -6.80 -12.17 5.27
C PRO A 112 -8.07 -11.35 5.02
N GLU A 113 -9.25 -11.97 5.17
CA GLU A 113 -10.54 -11.31 4.88
C GLU A 113 -10.73 -10.00 5.66
N PRO A 114 -10.45 -9.96 6.98
CA PRO A 114 -10.63 -8.74 7.75
C PRO A 114 -9.71 -7.60 7.32
N GLU A 115 -8.63 -7.89 6.58
CA GLU A 115 -7.65 -6.91 6.09
C GLU A 115 -7.92 -6.47 4.64
N ARG A 116 -8.77 -7.16 3.89
CA ARG A 116 -9.14 -6.78 2.50
C ARG A 116 -10.63 -6.44 2.32
N ARG A 117 -11.40 -6.43 3.41
CA ARG A 117 -12.86 -6.23 3.39
C ARG A 117 -13.34 -5.03 2.57
N PHE A 118 -12.60 -3.92 2.63
CA PHE A 118 -12.94 -2.68 1.92
C PHE A 118 -12.05 -2.42 0.70
N MET A 119 -11.26 -3.40 0.25
CA MET A 119 -10.30 -3.24 -0.85
C MET A 119 -10.96 -2.73 -2.14
N LEU A 120 -12.21 -3.10 -2.38
CA LEU A 120 -12.95 -2.69 -3.58
C LEU A 120 -13.77 -1.41 -3.36
N ASP A 121 -13.66 -0.72 -2.23
CA ASP A 121 -14.50 0.44 -1.90
C ASP A 121 -13.94 1.80 -2.33
N ILE A 122 -12.63 1.87 -2.53
CA ILE A 122 -11.96 3.06 -3.07
C ILE A 122 -11.36 2.68 -4.43
N PRO A 123 -11.58 3.47 -5.50
CA PRO A 123 -10.87 3.31 -6.77
C PRO A 123 -9.36 3.29 -6.59
N LEU A 124 -8.69 2.54 -7.46
CA LEU A 124 -7.28 2.79 -7.70
C LEU A 124 -7.14 4.28 -8.04
N ALA A 125 -6.30 5.00 -7.30
CA ALA A 125 -6.28 6.47 -7.30
C ALA A 125 -6.14 7.10 -8.71
N ALA A 126 -5.59 6.35 -9.68
CA ALA A 126 -5.40 6.78 -11.07
C ALA A 126 -6.42 6.23 -12.09
N SER A 127 -7.38 5.38 -11.70
CA SER A 127 -8.30 4.72 -12.65
C SER A 127 -9.59 5.51 -12.93
N GLY A 128 -9.84 6.62 -12.24
CA GLY A 128 -11.16 7.24 -12.22
C GLY A 128 -12.19 6.37 -11.46
N PRO A 129 -13.50 6.67 -11.53
CA PRO A 129 -14.52 5.87 -10.87
C PRO A 129 -14.49 4.43 -11.37
N TRP A 130 -14.66 3.47 -10.47
CA TRP A 130 -14.80 2.06 -10.84
C TRP A 130 -15.94 1.88 -11.85
N ASP A 131 -15.70 1.10 -12.91
CA ASP A 131 -16.79 0.47 -13.65
C ASP A 131 -17.56 -0.44 -12.68
N PRO A 132 -18.85 -0.20 -12.40
CA PRO A 132 -19.63 -1.01 -11.48
C PRO A 132 -19.67 -2.49 -11.87
N VAL A 133 -19.65 -2.80 -13.17
CA VAL A 133 -19.69 -4.19 -13.66
C VAL A 133 -18.38 -4.90 -13.35
N ALA A 134 -17.24 -4.27 -13.65
CA ALA A 134 -15.92 -4.79 -13.30
C ALA A 134 -15.75 -4.96 -11.78
N ARG A 135 -16.19 -3.99 -10.98
CA ARG A 135 -16.15 -4.04 -9.51
C ARG A 135 -16.89 -5.25 -8.96
N GLU A 136 -18.10 -5.48 -9.48
CA GLU A 136 -18.93 -6.59 -9.03
C GLU A 136 -18.39 -7.95 -9.51
N ALA A 137 -17.77 -8.01 -10.68
CA ALA A 137 -17.07 -9.20 -11.14
C ALA A 137 -15.92 -9.58 -10.19
N LEU A 138 -15.10 -8.62 -9.76
CA LEU A 138 -14.05 -8.85 -8.77
C LEU A 138 -14.61 -9.33 -7.43
N ARG A 139 -15.67 -8.67 -6.92
CA ARG A 139 -16.32 -9.11 -5.66
C ARG A 139 -16.73 -10.57 -5.70
N ARG A 140 -17.40 -11.00 -6.78
CA ARG A 140 -17.83 -12.40 -6.94
C ARG A 140 -16.64 -13.36 -7.03
N GLY A 141 -15.58 -12.98 -7.75
CA GLY A 141 -14.37 -13.79 -7.87
C GLY A 141 -13.70 -14.04 -6.51
N ILE A 142 -13.54 -12.98 -5.72
CA ILE A 142 -12.96 -13.04 -4.37
C ILE A 142 -13.84 -13.88 -3.44
N ALA A 143 -15.16 -13.64 -3.42
CA ALA A 143 -16.08 -14.39 -2.58
C ALA A 143 -16.08 -15.90 -2.91
N ALA A 144 -15.97 -16.26 -4.19
CA ALA A 144 -15.85 -17.65 -4.60
C ALA A 144 -14.53 -18.28 -4.13
N ALA A 145 -13.41 -17.53 -4.17
CA ALA A 145 -12.12 -17.99 -3.68
C ALA A 145 -12.13 -18.19 -2.15
N ASP A 146 -12.78 -17.29 -1.42
CA ASP A 146 -13.00 -17.46 0.03
C ASP A 146 -13.80 -18.71 0.36
N ALA A 147 -14.89 -18.95 -0.35
CA ALA A 147 -15.72 -20.15 -0.14
C ALA A 147 -14.92 -21.44 -0.39
N ARG A 148 -14.04 -21.46 -1.39
CA ARG A 148 -13.12 -22.59 -1.63
C ARG A 148 -12.16 -22.80 -0.47
N ARG A 149 -11.59 -21.74 0.10
CA ARG A 149 -10.67 -21.83 1.26
C ARG A 149 -11.35 -22.24 2.55
N ALA A 150 -12.60 -21.83 2.74
CA ALA A 150 -13.38 -22.19 3.92
C ALA A 150 -13.90 -23.65 3.88
N SER A 151 -13.93 -24.26 2.69
CA SER A 151 -14.40 -25.63 2.52
C SER A 151 -13.28 -26.63 2.86
N PRO A 152 -13.49 -27.61 3.76
CA PRO A 152 -12.53 -28.68 3.98
C PRO A 152 -12.37 -29.52 2.71
N PRO A 153 -11.19 -30.14 2.47
CA PRO A 153 -11.02 -31.03 1.33
C PRO A 153 -12.04 -32.18 1.41
N PRO A 154 -12.57 -32.66 0.26
CA PRO A 154 -13.47 -33.80 0.27
C PRO A 154 -12.78 -34.99 0.93
N ALA A 155 -13.46 -35.63 1.90
CA ALA A 155 -12.96 -36.82 2.56
C ALA A 155 -12.57 -37.86 1.50
N ALA A 156 -11.31 -38.28 1.51
CA ALA A 156 -10.81 -39.30 0.60
C ALA A 156 -11.71 -40.54 0.74
N THR A 157 -12.40 -40.89 -0.34
CA THR A 157 -13.21 -42.11 -0.39
C THR A 157 -12.24 -43.29 -0.34
N VAL A 158 -12.04 -43.85 0.85
CA VAL A 158 -11.40 -45.16 0.99
C VAL A 158 -12.35 -46.16 0.35
N ARG A 159 -11.98 -46.66 -0.84
CA ARG A 159 -12.67 -47.81 -1.45
C ARG A 159 -12.25 -49.09 -0.72
N PRO A 160 -13.20 -49.99 -0.41
CA PRO A 160 -12.95 -51.25 0.28
C PRO A 160 -12.14 -52.23 -0.57
#